data_AF-A0AAE0ATR0-F1
#
_entry.id   AF-A0AAE0ATR0-F1
#
_cell.length_a   1.000
_cell.length_b   1.000
_cell.length_c   1.000
_cell.angle_alpha   90.00
_cell.angle_beta   90.00
_cell.angle_gamma   90.00
#
_symmetry.space_group_name_H-M   'P 1'
#
loop_
_entity.id
_entity.type
_entity.pdbx_description
1 polymer ?
#
loop_
_entity_poly.entity_id
_entity_poly.type
_entity_poly.pdbx_seq_one_letter_code
_entity_poly.pdbx_strand_id
1 'polypeptide(L)' 'MKPHVALLASPGMGHVIPVLELAKRLTNHHNLHVTVFVVSFDQNTSVEQLSELVINSPNEKLLHDISLTPV' A
#
# COMPACT_ATOMS: atom_id res chain seq x y z
N MET A 1 1.76 -2.44 22.43
CA MET A 1 1.54 -3.21 21.18
C MET A 1 0.62 -2.38 20.29
N LYS A 2 0.94 -2.20 19.01
CA LYS A 2 0.06 -1.51 18.05
C LYS A 2 -0.74 -2.57 17.28
N PRO A 3 -2.07 -2.44 17.14
CA PRO A 3 -2.84 -3.34 16.28
C PRO A 3 -2.32 -3.24 14.83
N HIS A 4 -2.26 -4.39 14.15
CA HIS A 4 -1.75 -4.49 12.78
C HIS A 4 -2.94 -4.68 11.82
N VAL A 5 -3.04 -3.81 10.83
CA VAL A 5 -4.05 -3.84 9.77
C VAL A 5 -3.39 -4.19 8.45
N ALA A 6 -3.96 -5.16 7.74
CA ALA A 6 -3.64 -5.46 6.36
C ALA A 6 -4.69 -4.82 5.45
N LEU A 7 -4.25 -4.09 4.42
CA LEU A 7 -5.11 -3.55 3.37
C LEU A 7 -4.75 -4.22 2.04
N LEU A 8 -5.75 -4.55 1.24
CA LEU A 8 -5.57 -5.13 -0.09
C LEU A 8 -6.17 -4.18 -1.13
N ALA A 9 -5.35 -3.71 -2.07
CA ALA A 9 -5.79 -2.95 -3.22
C ALA A 9 -5.87 -3.86 -4.44
N SER A 10 -7.03 -3.89 -5.08
CA SER A 10 -7.19 -4.48 -6.41
C SER A 10 -6.41 -3.69 -7.46
N PRO A 11 -6.13 -4.28 -8.64
CA PRO A 11 -5.40 -3.60 -9.71
C PRO A 11 -6.06 -2.28 -10.15
N GLY A 12 -5.23 -1.33 -10.56
CA GLY A 12 -5.62 -0.02 -11.08
C GLY A 12 -5.43 1.13 -10.08
N MET A 13 -4.96 2.28 -10.57
CA MET A 13 -4.65 3.45 -9.73
C MET A 13 -5.85 4.01 -8.97
N GLY A 14 -7.07 3.84 -9.51
CA GLY A 14 -8.32 4.22 -8.84
C GLY A 14 -8.61 3.42 -7.55
N HIS A 15 -8.02 2.24 -7.37
CA HIS A 15 -8.09 1.47 -6.12
C HIS A 15 -6.86 1.71 -5.24
N VAL A 16 -5.67 1.76 -5.84
CA VAL A 16 -4.39 1.90 -5.11
C VAL A 16 -4.29 3.25 -4.39
N ILE A 17 -4.61 4.35 -5.06
CA ILE A 17 -4.47 5.70 -4.47
C ILE A 17 -5.36 5.85 -3.22
N PRO A 18 -6.67 5.52 -3.26
CA PRO A 18 -7.52 5.62 -2.06
C PRO A 18 -7.07 4.70 -0.92
N VAL A 19 -6.63 3.48 -1.22
CA VAL A 19 -6.15 2.54 -0.20
C VAL A 19 -4.88 3.08 0.48
N LEU A 20 -3.98 3.68 -0.29
CA LEU A 20 -2.76 4.25 0.27
C LEU A 20 -3.03 5.50 1.13
N GLU A 21 -3.97 6.34 0.70
CA GLU A 21 -4.41 7.49 1.50
C GLU A 21 -5.11 7.04 2.79
N LEU A 22 -5.91 5.99 2.74
CA LEU A 22 -6.48 5.36 3.94
C LEU A 22 -5.37 4.83 4.87
N ALA A 23 -4.36 4.14 4.33
CA ALA A 23 -3.24 3.64 5.11
C ALA A 23 -2.54 4.76 5.88
N LYS A 24 -2.26 5.90 5.23
CA LYS A 24 -1.67 7.09 5.88
C LYS A 24 -2.55 7.62 7.01
N ARG A 25 -3.87 7.69 6.81
CA ARG A 25 -4.79 8.17 7.85
C ARG A 25 -4.81 7.23 9.06
N LEU A 26 -4.81 5.92 8.83
CA LEU A 26 -4.75 4.90 9.87
C LEU A 26 -3.44 4.94 10.67
N THR A 27 -2.30 5.13 9.99
CA THR A 27 -1.01 5.26 10.68
C THR A 27 -0.92 6.55 11.49
N ASN A 28 -1.36 7.67 10.93
CA ASN A 28 -1.15 9.00 11.52
C ASN A 28 -2.17 9.35 12.61
N HIS A 29 -3.43 8.94 12.47
CA HIS A 29 -4.50 9.35 13.39
C HIS A 29 -4.93 8.24 14.37
N HIS A 30 -4.66 6.97 14.05
CA HIS A 30 -5.15 5.83 14.84
C HIS A 30 -4.03 4.98 15.45
N ASN A 31 -2.76 5.39 15.28
CA ASN A 31 -1.58 4.71 15.82
C ASN A 31 -1.52 3.21 15.48
N LEU A 32 -1.97 2.86 14.28
CA LEU A 32 -1.99 1.49 13.77
C LEU A 32 -0.71 1.20 12.98
N HIS A 33 -0.28 -0.07 13.00
CA HIS A 33 0.69 -0.57 12.03
C HIS A 33 -0.08 -1.05 10.80
N VAL A 34 0.25 -0.56 9.60
CA VAL A 34 -0.51 -0.87 8.38
C VAL A 34 0.42 -1.48 7.35
N THR A 35 -0.01 -2.55 6.70
CA THR A 35 0.66 -3.11 5.52
C THR A 35 -0.32 -3.08 4.36
N VAL A 36 0.12 -2.55 3.22
CA VAL A 36 -0.69 -2.50 1.99
C VAL A 36 -0.16 -3.53 1.01
N PHE A 37 -1.05 -4.41 0.58
CA PHE A 37 -0.86 -5.36 -0.50
C PHE A 37 -1.51 -4.80 -1.76
N VAL A 38 -0.74 -4.71 -2.84
CA VAL A 38 -1.25 -4.25 -4.13
C VAL A 38 -1.22 -5.43 -5.08
N VAL A 39 -2.39 -5.79 -5.63
CA VAL A 39 -2.47 -6.79 -6.69
C VAL A 39 -2.21 -6.05 -8.01
N SER A 40 -1.23 -6.50 -8.80
CA SER A 40 -0.94 -5.96 -10.13
C SER A 40 -0.94 -7.08 -11.17
N PHE A 41 -1.55 -6.83 -12.34
CA PHE A 41 -1.47 -7.72 -13.50
C PHE A 41 -0.34 -7.34 -14.46
N ASP A 42 0.17 -6.12 -14.33
CA ASP A 42 1.29 -5.61 -15.13
C ASP A 42 2.51 -5.43 -14.23
N GLN A 43 3.65 -5.93 -14.69
CA GLN A 43 4.97 -5.77 -14.04
C GLN A 43 5.43 -4.29 -13.99
N ASN A 44 4.66 -3.39 -14.59
CA ASN A 44 4.97 -1.95 -14.72
C ASN A 44 4.50 -1.11 -13.53
N THR A 45 3.74 -1.67 -12.59
CA THR A 45 3.44 -1.00 -11.31
C THR A 45 4.67 -1.12 -10.41
N SER A 46 5.74 -0.38 -10.75
CA SER A 46 6.98 -0.42 -10.00
C SER A 46 6.78 0.15 -8.60
N VAL A 47 7.46 -0.46 -7.60
CA VAL A 47 7.54 0.07 -6.24
C VAL A 47 7.96 1.55 -6.21
N GLU A 48 8.69 2.02 -7.22
CA GLU A 48 9.05 3.42 -7.45
C GLU A 48 7.86 4.35 -7.73
N GLN A 49 6.85 3.92 -8.50
CA GLN A 49 5.64 4.73 -8.72
C GLN A 49 4.77 4.78 -7.46
N LEU A 50 4.75 3.68 -6.70
CA LEU A 50 4.07 3.63 -5.41
C LEU A 50 4.81 4.43 -4.34
N SER A 51 6.15 4.48 -4.41
CA SER A 51 6.96 5.22 -3.46
C SER A 51 6.71 6.72 -3.61
N GLU A 52 6.57 7.27 -4.81
CA GLU A 52 6.16 8.67 -5.02
C GLU A 52 4.86 9.04 -4.30
N LEU A 53 3.89 8.12 -4.29
CA LEU A 53 2.64 8.30 -3.56
C LEU A 53 2.83 8.13 -2.03
N VAL A 54 3.87 7.43 -1.58
CA VAL A 54 4.22 7.21 -0.17
C VAL A 54 5.14 8.29 0.41
N ILE A 55 5.96 9.00 -0.37
CA ILE A 55 7.05 9.91 0.06
C ILE A 55 6.66 10.93 1.15
N ASN A 56 5.39 11.28 1.29
CA ASN A 56 4.91 12.16 2.37
C ASN A 56 4.61 11.42 3.70
N SER A 57 4.95 10.15 3.83
CA SER A 57 4.73 9.31 5.00
C SER A 57 6.07 8.92 5.62
N PRO A 58 6.38 9.29 6.88
CA PRO A 58 7.68 9.05 7.53
C PRO A 58 7.97 7.57 7.87
N ASN A 59 7.20 6.63 7.33
CA ASN A 59 7.38 5.19 7.56
C ASN A 59 7.63 4.48 6.22
N GLU A 60 8.90 4.28 5.88
CA GLU A 60 9.38 3.63 4.66
C GLU A 60 9.00 2.12 4.55
N LYS A 61 8.28 1.56 5.52
CA LYS A 61 8.04 0.10 5.66
C LYS A 61 6.59 -0.33 5.39
N LEU A 62 5.87 0.38 4.53
CA LEU A 62 4.42 0.15 4.32
C LEU A 62 4.08 -0.76 3.14
N LEU A 63 5.03 -1.04 2.23
CA LEU A 63 4.75 -1.70 0.97
C LEU A 63 5.36 -3.11 0.94
N HIS A 64 4.52 -4.10 0.67
CA HIS A 64 4.95 -5.44 0.26
C HIS A 64 4.29 -5.74 -1.08
N ASP A 65 5.11 -5.88 -2.12
CA ASP A 65 4.65 -6.29 -3.44
C ASP A 65 4.34 -7.80 -3.42
N ILE A 66 3.15 -8.18 -3.86
CA ILE A 66 2.75 -9.58 -4.05
C ILE A 66 2.40 -9.75 -5.53
N SER A 67 3.35 -10.26 -6.30
CA SER A 67 3.09 -10.72 -7.66
C SER A 67 2.33 -12.05 -7.60
N LEU A 68 1.07 -12.05 -8.06
CA LEU A 68 0.31 -13.27 -8.29
C LEU A 68 0.57 -13.72 -9.73
N THR A 69 1.32 -14.81 -9.91
CA THR A 69 1.45 -15.43 -11.23
C THR A 69 0.09 -15.96 -11.68
N PRO A 70 -0.36 -15.68 -12.91
CA PRO A 70 -1.58 -16.28 -13.44
C PRO A 70 -1.44 -17.82 -13.46
N VAL A 71 -2.49 -18.52 -13.03
CA VAL A 71 -2.63 -19.98 -13.18
C VAL A 71 -3.15 -20.35 -14.56
#